data_AF-A0A0F7TV20-F1
#
_entry.id   AF-A0A0F7TV20-F1
#
_cell.length_a   1.000
_cell.length_b   1.000
_cell.length_c   1.000
_cell.angle_alpha   90.00
_cell.angle_beta   90.00
_cell.angle_gamma   90.00
#
_symmetry.space_group_name_H-M   'P 1'
#
loop_
_entity.id
_entity.type
_entity.pdbx_description
1 polymer ?
#
loop_
_entity_poly.entity_id
_entity_poly.type
_entity_poly.pdbx_seq_one_letter_code
_entity_poly.pdbx_strand_id
1 'polypeptide(L)' 'MSTPQFWSTPLRYIRWASHEKPAILYSLLIGSMGPVALVTLPPLRRALGDVDPEPIPMTYPIPKGPRVVPQGYED' A
#
# COMPACT_ATOMS: atom_id res chain seq x y z
N MET A 1 3.72 -39.81 -7.35
CA MET A 1 4.81 -38.84 -7.60
C MET A 1 5.44 -38.52 -6.25
N SER A 2 6.75 -38.67 -6.07
CA SER A 2 7.42 -38.22 -4.84
C SER A 2 7.37 -36.69 -4.73
N THR A 3 7.24 -36.15 -3.52
CA THR A 3 7.23 -34.70 -3.29
C THR A 3 8.63 -34.12 -3.59
N PRO A 4 8.76 -33.19 -4.56
CA PRO A 4 10.05 -32.54 -4.82
C PRO A 4 10.49 -31.76 -3.57
N GLN A 5 11.79 -31.71 -3.31
CA GLN A 5 12.33 -30.92 -2.21
C GLN A 5 12.53 -29.47 -2.66
N PHE A 6 12.02 -28.50 -1.87
CA PHE A 6 12.08 -27.08 -2.20
C PHE A 6 13.52 -26.57 -2.35
N TRP A 7 14.39 -26.91 -1.39
CA TRP A 7 15.77 -26.40 -1.36
C TRP A 7 16.70 -26.98 -2.41
N SER A 8 16.37 -28.13 -3.02
CA SER A 8 17.16 -28.70 -4.11
C SER A 8 16.61 -28.36 -5.49
N THR A 9 15.27 -28.23 -5.63
CA THR A 9 14.60 -28.03 -6.92
C THR A 9 13.42 -27.06 -6.81
N PRO A 10 13.65 -25.77 -6.48
CA PRO A 10 12.58 -24.84 -6.12
C PRO A 10 11.55 -24.62 -7.24
N LEU A 11 12.00 -24.48 -8.49
CA LEU A 11 11.09 -24.33 -9.64
C LEU A 11 10.22 -25.57 -9.87
N ARG A 12 10.80 -26.76 -9.67
CA ARG A 12 10.05 -28.03 -9.77
C ARG A 12 9.04 -28.17 -8.63
N TYR A 13 9.39 -27.71 -7.43
CA TYR A 13 8.49 -27.66 -6.28
C TYR A 13 7.31 -26.72 -6.54
N ILE A 14 7.55 -25.50 -7.02
CA ILE A 14 6.47 -24.54 -7.32
C ILE A 14 5.53 -25.10 -8.38
N ARG A 15 6.07 -25.68 -9.47
CA ARG A 15 5.25 -26.34 -10.51
C ARG A 15 4.45 -27.52 -9.97
N TRP A 16 5.01 -28.31 -9.07
CA TRP A 16 4.26 -29.40 -8.42
C TRP A 16 3.17 -28.85 -7.49
N ALA A 17 3.51 -27.85 -6.67
CA ALA A 17 2.58 -27.22 -5.73
C ALA A 17 1.41 -26.52 -6.44
N SER A 18 1.61 -25.99 -7.65
CA SER A 18 0.52 -25.37 -8.43
C SER A 18 -0.52 -26.37 -8.91
N HIS A 19 -0.15 -27.63 -9.12
CA HIS A 19 -1.06 -28.69 -9.54
C HIS A 19 -1.61 -29.50 -8.36
N GLU A 20 -0.76 -29.89 -7.41
CA GLU A 20 -1.14 -30.79 -6.30
C GLU A 20 -1.75 -30.04 -5.11
N LYS A 21 -1.30 -28.81 -4.86
CA LYS A 21 -1.70 -28.00 -3.70
C LYS A 21 -2.06 -26.56 -4.10
N PRO A 22 -2.98 -26.36 -5.07
CA PRO A 22 -3.26 -25.06 -5.65
C PRO A 22 -3.72 -24.05 -4.60
N ALA A 23 -4.63 -24.45 -3.70
CA ALA A 23 -5.16 -23.57 -2.67
C ALA A 23 -4.05 -22.98 -1.77
N ILE A 24 -3.03 -23.77 -1.43
CA ILE A 24 -1.94 -23.34 -0.56
C ILE A 24 -0.99 -22.42 -1.31
N LEU A 25 -0.58 -22.79 -2.53
CA LEU A 25 0.34 -21.98 -3.31
C LEU A 25 -0.25 -20.61 -3.65
N TYR A 26 -1.49 -20.58 -4.16
CA TYR A 26 -2.10 -19.33 -4.60
C TYR A 26 -2.55 -18.45 -3.43
N SER A 27 -2.94 -19.01 -2.28
CA SER A 27 -3.22 -18.19 -1.09
C SER A 27 -1.96 -17.48 -0.58
N LEU A 28 -0.82 -18.16 -0.56
CA LEU A 28 0.47 -17.53 -0.23
C LEU A 28 0.86 -16.46 -1.24
N LEU A 29 0.72 -16.73 -2.55
CA LEU A 29 1.05 -15.74 -3.59
C LEU A 29 0.16 -14.51 -3.46
N ILE A 30 -1.16 -14.66 -3.42
CA ILE A 30 -2.09 -13.53 -3.33
C ILE A 30 -1.94 -12.79 -1.99
N GLY A 31 -1.79 -13.53 -0.89
CA GLY A 31 -1.57 -12.95 0.43
C GLY A 31 -0.27 -12.16 0.52
N SER A 32 0.81 -12.65 -0.10
CA SER A 32 2.11 -11.96 -0.13
C SER A 32 2.16 -10.79 -1.12
N MET A 33 1.37 -10.82 -2.20
CA MET A 33 1.30 -9.70 -3.15
C MET A 33 0.83 -8.40 -2.49
N GLY A 34 -0.04 -8.45 -1.47
CA GLY A 34 -0.51 -7.25 -0.76
C GLY A 34 0.63 -6.46 -0.10
N PRO A 35 1.38 -7.04 0.85
CA PRO A 35 2.53 -6.40 1.48
C PRO A 35 3.61 -5.98 0.47
N VAL A 36 3.88 -6.78 -0.55
CA VAL A 36 4.84 -6.42 -1.61
C VAL A 36 4.37 -5.16 -2.33
N ALA A 37 3.12 -5.14 -2.78
CA ALA A 37 2.52 -4.00 -3.46
C ALA A 37 2.50 -2.73 -2.59
N LEU A 38 2.25 -2.86 -1.29
CA LEU A 38 2.28 -1.73 -0.35
C LEU A 38 3.65 -1.07 -0.26
N VAL A 39 4.74 -1.83 -0.41
CA VAL A 39 6.10 -1.28 -0.37
C VAL A 39 6.56 -0.80 -1.75
N THR A 40 6.20 -1.52 -2.82
CA THR A 40 6.71 -1.23 -4.17
C THR A 40 5.91 -0.17 -4.92
N LEU A 41 4.58 -0.14 -4.77
CA LEU A 41 3.72 0.75 -5.56
C LEU A 41 3.79 2.23 -5.16
N PRO A 42 3.82 2.62 -3.86
CA PRO A 42 3.86 4.03 -3.49
C PRO A 42 5.07 4.82 -4.04
N PRO A 43 6.33 4.33 -3.95
CA PRO A 43 7.45 5.07 -4.54
C PRO A 43 7.35 5.12 -6.08
N LEU A 44 6.84 4.07 -6.73
CA LEU A 44 6.63 4.05 -8.17
C LEU A 44 5.58 5.08 -8.62
N ARG A 45 4.45 5.17 -7.89
CA ARG A 45 3.40 6.17 -8.16
C ARG A 45 3.93 7.59 -8.04
N ARG A 46 4.66 7.88 -6.95
CA ARG A 46 5.29 9.20 -6.74
C ARG A 46 6.32 9.55 -7.82
N ALA A 47 7.10 8.57 -8.28
CA ALA A 47 8.05 8.76 -9.39
C ALA A 47 7.37 9.08 -10.73
N LEU A 48 6.13 8.63 -10.92
CA LEU A 48 5.32 8.92 -12.10
C LEU A 48 4.50 10.23 -11.97
N GLY A 49 4.69 10.99 -10.89
CA GLY A 49 4.02 12.27 -10.65
C GLY A 49 2.70 12.18 -9.90
N ASP A 50 2.29 10.98 -9.47
CA ASP A 50 1.13 10.78 -8.61
C ASP A 50 1.53 10.99 -7.14
N VAL A 51 1.28 12.20 -6.64
CA VAL A 51 1.64 12.65 -5.29
C VAL A 51 0.48 12.54 -4.32
N ASP A 52 0.79 12.41 -3.04
CA ASP A 52 -0.24 12.34 -2.00
C ASP A 52 -0.98 13.68 -1.90
N PRO A 53 -2.32 13.67 -1.78
CA PRO A 53 -3.10 14.89 -1.61
C PRO A 53 -2.80 15.56 -0.27
N GLU A 54 -3.01 16.88 -0.20
CA GLU A 54 -2.89 17.61 1.06
C GLU A 54 -3.89 17.10 2.11
N PRO A 55 -3.51 17.06 3.40
CA PRO A 55 -4.41 16.63 4.46
C PRO A 55 -5.65 17.54 4.57
N ILE A 56 -6.82 16.92 4.67
CA ILE A 56 -8.09 17.64 4.88
C ILE A 56 -8.08 18.23 6.30
N PRO A 57 -8.48 19.51 6.48
CA PRO A 57 -8.57 20.11 7.81
C PRO A 57 -9.64 19.41 8.64
N MET A 58 -9.25 18.88 9.80
CA MET A 58 -10.14 18.17 10.73
C MET A 58 -10.86 19.11 11.70
N THR A 59 -10.48 20.39 11.73
CA THR A 59 -11.04 21.42 12.61
C THR A 59 -11.18 22.73 11.83
N TYR A 60 -11.92 23.68 12.41
CA TYR A 60 -11.98 25.03 11.85
C TYR A 60 -10.56 25.60 11.69
N PRO A 61 -10.18 26.10 10.50
CA PRO A 61 -8.84 26.59 10.24
C PRO A 61 -8.67 27.96 10.91
N ILE A 62 -8.15 27.96 12.14
CA ILE A 62 -7.86 29.20 12.88
C ILE A 62 -6.56 29.80 12.30
N PRO A 63 -6.60 31.04 11.78
CA PRO A 63 -5.40 31.73 11.31
C PRO A 63 -4.38 31.87 12.45
N LYS A 64 -3.11 31.68 12.13
CA LYS A 64 -2.02 31.92 13.09
C LYS A 64 -1.76 33.42 13.19
N GLY A 65 -1.71 33.95 14.42
CA GLY A 65 -1.28 35.32 14.66
C GLY A 65 -2.17 36.10 15.63
N PRO A 66 -1.81 37.36 15.91
CA PRO A 66 -2.60 38.24 16.76
C PRO A 66 -3.92 38.61 16.09
N ARG A 67 -4.93 38.90 16.91
CA ARG A 67 -6.24 39.35 16.42
C ARG A 67 -6.11 40.70 15.71
N VAL A 68 -6.66 40.78 14.51
CA VAL A 68 -6.88 42.06 13.80
C VAL A 68 -8.27 42.54 14.17
N VAL A 69 -8.39 43.79 14.66
CA VAL A 69 -9.69 44.39 14.98
C VAL A 69 -10.37 44.79 13.66
N PRO A 70 -11.53 44.19 13.31
CA PRO A 70 -12.24 44.56 12.09
C PRO A 70 -12.84 45.96 12.22
N GLN A 71 -12.94 46.68 11.10
CA GLN A 71 -13.69 47.95 10.99
C GLN A 71 -15.00 47.69 10.23
N GLY A 72 -16.07 48.39 10.62
CA GLY A 72 -17.41 48.21 10.06
C GLY A 72 -18.26 47.22 10.87
N TYR A 73 -19.59 47.35 10.77
CA TYR A 73 -20.58 46.73 11.67
C TYR A 73 -20.55 47.29 13.11
N GLU A 74 -20.16 48.55 13.28
CA GLU A 74 -20.47 49.28 14.51
C GLU A 74 -21.95 49.66 14.46
N ASP A 75 -22.66 49.54 15.59
CA ASP A 75 -24.10 49.82 15.72
C ASP A 75 -24.49 51.23 15.23
#